data_AF-S6UZ03-F1
#
_entry.id   AF-S6UZ03-F1
#
_cell.length_a   1.000
_cell.length_b   1.000
_cell.length_c   1.000
_cell.angle_alpha   90.00
_cell.angle_beta   90.00
_cell.angle_gamma   90.00
#
_symmetry.space_group_name_H-M   'P 1'
#
loop_
_entity.id
_entity.type
_entity.pdbx_description
1 polymer ?
#
loop_
_entity_poly.entity_id
_entity_poly.type
_entity_poly.pdbx_seq_one_letter_code
_entity_poly.pdbx_strand_id
1 'polypeptide(L)' 'MIQLTAERTPAGTSYLATGQGHPVVLIHGVGLNKEMWGGQIVGLAPHYRVIAYDMLGHGASPRPDPDTGL' A
#
# COMPACT_ATOMS: atom_id res chain seq x y z
N MET A 1 16.45 8.19 1.00
CA MET A 1 15.39 7.15 1.05
C MET A 1 14.35 7.61 2.05
N ILE A 2 13.08 7.73 1.65
CA ILE A 2 12.01 7.97 2.62
C ILE A 2 11.74 6.65 3.32
N GLN A 3 11.95 6.59 4.63
CA GLN A 3 11.51 5.50 5.48
C GLN A 3 10.07 5.80 5.89
N LEU A 4 9.11 5.14 5.25
CA LEU A 4 7.72 5.13 5.70
C LEU A 4 7.49 3.88 6.53
N THR A 5 6.91 4.06 7.71
CA THR A 5 6.48 2.93 8.54
C THR A 5 5.21 2.34 7.94
N ALA A 6 5.21 1.02 7.72
CA ALA A 6 4.02 0.32 7.30
C ALA A 6 3.01 0.21 8.45
N GLU A 7 1.77 0.56 8.15
CA GLU A 7 0.61 0.41 9.02
C GLU A 7 -0.24 -0.79 8.56
N ARG A 8 -1.22 -1.18 9.39
CA ARG A 8 -2.16 -2.25 9.08
C ARG A 8 -3.60 -1.83 9.35
N THR A 9 -4.51 -2.22 8.47
CA THR A 9 -5.95 -2.12 8.75
C THR A 9 -6.36 -3.15 9.81
N PRO A 10 -7.57 -3.04 10.43
CA PRO A 10 -8.05 -4.05 11.37
C PRO A 10 -8.09 -5.48 10.80
N ALA A 11 -8.31 -5.62 9.49
CA ALA A 11 -8.27 -6.90 8.76
C ALA A 11 -6.85 -7.33 8.34
N GLY A 12 -5.82 -6.57 8.71
CA GLY A 12 -4.41 -6.93 8.52
C GLY A 12 -3.76 -6.40 7.23
N THR A 13 -4.50 -5.75 6.33
CA THR A 13 -3.96 -5.19 5.07
C THR A 13 -2.83 -4.23 5.37
N SER A 14 -1.63 -4.49 4.83
CA SER A 14 -0.46 -3.63 5.02
C SER A 14 -0.48 -2.45 4.04
N TYR A 15 -0.29 -1.24 4.56
CA TYR A 15 -0.24 -0.04 3.74
C TYR A 15 0.82 0.96 4.22
N LEU A 16 1.18 1.89 3.34
CA LEU A 16 1.94 3.10 3.61
C LEU A 16 0.99 4.28 3.42
N ALA A 17 1.03 5.25 4.34
CA ALA A 17 0.30 6.50 4.20
C ALA A 17 1.23 7.69 4.49
N THR A 18 1.17 8.72 3.65
CA THR A 18 1.93 9.96 3.87
C THR A 18 1.27 11.14 3.16
N GLY A 19 1.68 12.35 3.50
CA GLY A 19 1.08 13.58 3.00
C GLY A 19 -0.28 13.87 3.61
N GLN A 20 -0.94 14.91 3.10
CA GLN A 20 -2.22 15.42 3.58
C GLN A 20 -3.07 15.91 2.40
N GLY A 21 -4.37 16.15 2.62
CA GLY A 21 -5.28 16.65 1.59
C GLY A 21 -6.07 15.53 0.89
N HIS A 22 -6.39 15.72 -0.40
CA HIS A 22 -7.23 14.79 -1.15
C HIS A 22 -6.54 13.42 -1.28
N PRO A 23 -7.23 12.30 -1.01
CA PRO A 23 -6.60 10.98 -1.01
C PRO A 23 -6.32 10.47 -2.43
N VAL A 24 -5.14 9.88 -2.62
CA VAL A 24 -4.76 9.13 -3.83
C VAL A 24 -4.35 7.73 -3.41
N VAL A 25 -5.01 6.71 -3.97
CA VAL A 25 -4.74 5.30 -3.67
C VAL A 25 -3.95 4.68 -4.83
N LEU A 26 -2.83 4.05 -4.50
CA LEU A 26 -1.95 3.38 -5.45
C LEU A 26 -2.09 1.86 -5.30
N ILE A 27 -2.44 1.18 -6.39
CA ILE A 27 -2.65 -0.27 -6.47
C ILE A 27 -1.54 -0.86 -7.34
N HIS A 28 -0.73 -1.76 -6.80
CA HIS A 28 0.38 -2.37 -7.54
C HIS A 28 -0.10 -3.37 -8.61
N GLY A 29 0.77 -3.67 -9.58
CA GLY A 29 0.53 -4.70 -10.60
C GLY A 29 0.84 -6.13 -10.12
N VAL A 30 0.69 -7.10 -11.03
CA VAL A 30 0.98 -8.52 -10.79
C VAL A 30 2.45 -8.74 -10.45
N GLY A 31 2.72 -9.57 -9.43
CA GLY A 31 4.09 -9.92 -9.00
C GLY A 31 4.81 -8.82 -8.20
N LEU A 32 4.12 -7.73 -7.85
CA LEU A 32 4.66 -6.58 -7.13
C LEU A 32 4.03 -6.44 -5.72
N ASN A 33 4.45 -5.41 -5.00
CA ASN A 33 3.93 -4.99 -3.69
C ASN A 33 3.89 -3.45 -3.62
N LYS A 34 3.44 -2.87 -2.51
CA LYS A 34 3.33 -1.40 -2.32
C LYS A 34 4.65 -0.63 -2.43
N GLU A 35 5.80 -1.28 -2.27
CA GLU A 35 7.12 -0.63 -2.28
C GLU A 35 7.52 -0.16 -3.69
N MET A 36 6.91 -0.70 -4.75
CA MET A 36 7.15 -0.26 -6.13
C MET A 36 6.86 1.24 -6.36
N TRP A 37 6.05 1.85 -5.49
CA TRP A 37 5.56 3.22 -5.63
C TRP A 37 6.49 4.30 -5.06
N GLY A 38 7.70 3.95 -4.61
CA GLY A 38 8.58 4.90 -3.92
C GLY A 38 8.79 6.24 -4.65
N GLY A 39 9.01 6.21 -5.96
CA GLY A 39 9.17 7.44 -6.76
C GLY A 39 7.90 8.28 -6.87
N GLN A 40 6.76 7.63 -7.07
CA GLN A 40 5.45 8.28 -7.18
C GLN A 40 5.02 8.88 -5.83
N ILE A 41 5.29 8.19 -4.73
CA ILE A 41 5.03 8.70 -3.38
C ILE A 41 5.81 9.99 -3.14
N VAL A 42 7.11 10.03 -3.50
CA VAL A 42 7.94 11.24 -3.39
C VAL A 42 7.33 12.42 -4.17
N GLY A 43 6.82 12.18 -5.37
CA GLY A 43 6.23 13.22 -6.21
C GLY A 43 4.83 13.67 -5.78
N LEU A 44 4.00 12.78 -5.23
CA LEU A 44 2.60 13.04 -4.92
C LEU A 44 2.37 13.52 -3.47
N ALA A 45 3.16 13.04 -2.51
CA ALA A 45 2.98 13.35 -1.08
C ALA A 45 3.00 14.85 -0.71
N PRO A 46 3.69 15.75 -1.44
CA PRO A 46 3.60 17.19 -1.17
C PRO A 46 2.22 17.80 -1.46
N HIS A 47 1.38 17.14 -2.27
CA HIS A 47 0.12 17.68 -2.77
C HIS A 47 -1.12 16.87 -2.36
N TYR A 48 -0.92 15.60 -1.99
CA TYR A 48 -1.99 14.64 -1.73
C TYR A 48 -1.71 13.80 -0.48
N ARG A 49 -2.78 13.23 0.09
CA ARG A 49 -2.64 12.12 1.03
C ARG A 49 -2.49 10.84 0.22
N VAL A 50 -1.27 10.35 0.08
CA VAL A 50 -0.94 9.18 -0.73
C VAL A 50 -1.04 7.93 0.13
N ILE A 51 -1.76 6.93 -0.36
CA ILE A 51 -1.94 5.63 0.28
C ILE A 51 -1.52 4.55 -0.72
N ALA A 52 -0.53 3.73 -0.36
CA ALA A 52 -0.12 2.57 -1.16
C ALA A 52 -0.27 1.32 -0.30
N TYR A 53 -0.93 0.28 -0.80
CA TYR A 53 -1.19 -0.93 -0.02
C TYR A 53 -0.82 -2.20 -0.78
N ASP A 54 -0.55 -3.25 -0.02
CA ASP A 54 -0.38 -4.59 -0.58
C ASP A 54 -1.75 -5.24 -0.74
N MET A 55 -2.10 -5.65 -1.96
CA MET A 55 -3.31 -6.44 -2.19
C MET A 55 -3.27 -7.73 -1.36
N LEU A 56 -4.46 -8.31 -1.08
CA LEU A 56 -4.55 -9.60 -0.38
C LEU A 56 -3.66 -10.64 -1.08
N GLY A 57 -2.92 -11.43 -0.29
CA GLY A 57 -1.96 -12.42 -0.80
C GLY A 57 -0.59 -11.87 -1.21
N HIS A 58 -0.39 -10.54 -1.19
CA HIS A 58 0.85 -9.91 -1.65
C HIS A 58 1.59 -9.19 -0.51
N GLY A 59 2.91 -9.02 -0.70
CA GLY A 59 3.77 -8.28 0.21
C GLY A 59 3.61 -8.69 1.67
N ALA A 60 3.29 -7.73 2.52
CA ALA A 60 3.08 -7.91 3.94
C ALA A 60 1.59 -8.06 4.33
N SER A 61 0.66 -8.04 3.36
CA SER A 61 -0.76 -8.34 3.61
C SER A 61 -0.98 -9.84 3.84
N PRO A 62 -2.04 -10.23 4.58
CA PRO A 62 -2.38 -11.63 4.79
C PRO A 62 -2.64 -12.35 3.47
N ARG A 63 -2.43 -13.67 3.46
CA ARG A 63 -2.95 -14.52 2.39
C ARG A 63 -4.46 -14.71 2.56
N PRO A 64 -5.20 -14.89 1.46
CA PRO A 64 -6.60 -15.31 1.55
C PRO A 64 -6.69 -16.63 2.33
N ASP A 65 -7.83 -16.85 2.98
CA ASP A 65 -8.13 -18.12 3.62
C ASP A 65 -8.11 -19.23 2.56
N PRO A 66 -7.40 -20.37 2.78
CA PRO A 66 -7.37 -21.47 1.83
C PRO A 66 -8.75 -21.95 1.35
N ASP A 67 -9.79 -21.80 2.18
CA ASP A 67 -11.14 -22.26 1.88
C ASP A 67 -11.97 -21.23 1.07
N THR A 68 -11.39 -20.07 0.73
CA THR A 68 -12.09 -19.05 -0.10
C THR A 68 -12.19 -19.40 -1.58
N GLY A 69 -11.52 -20.47 -2.04
CA GLY A 69 -11.57 -20.92 -3.43
C GLY A 69 -10.93 -19.95 -4.43
N LEU A 70 -10.03 -19.09 -3.95
CA LEU A 70 -9.19 -18.18 -4.74
C LEU A 70 -7.83 -18.81 -5.07
#